data_AF-A0A3R9WR66-F1
#
_entry.id   AF-A0A3R9WR66-F1
#
_cell.length_a   1.000
_cell.length_b   1.000
_cell.length_c   1.000
_cell.angle_alpha   90.00
_cell.angle_beta   90.00
_cell.angle_gamma   90.00
#
_symmetry.space_group_name_H-M   'P 1'
#
loop_
_entity.id
_entity.type
_entity.pdbx_description
1 polymer ?
#
loop_
_entity_poly.entity_id
_entity_poly.type
_entity_poly.pdbx_seq_one_letter_code
_entity_poly.pdbx_strand_id
1 'polypeptide(L)'
;MIDDARDMMDDWESIYQGYFLGEHDETLLECVERLEKARAARPRDPETTAFHTLGLVWTYAHASSEADSAVARRVVEALSAAAADPAAGQSACRHESHPCDDDLEAHLESFEVWLSLLAGESDYTWDDLDGRPGTGTGRESSWRCPRNVAGFARSAADEIGRHRNR
;
A
#
# COMPACT_ATOMS: atom_id res chain seq x y z
N MET A 1 0.87 9.61 13.94
CA MET A 1 0.15 10.39 12.93
C MET A 1 1.12 10.59 11.78
N ILE A 2 0.70 10.22 10.58
CA ILE A 2 1.53 10.33 9.39
C ILE A 2 1.31 11.74 8.87
N ASP A 3 2.34 12.57 8.90
CA ASP A 3 2.24 13.95 8.44
C ASP A 3 1.84 13.97 6.96
N ASP A 4 0.96 14.90 6.59
CA ASP A 4 0.44 15.08 5.22
C ASP A 4 -0.27 13.84 4.63
N ALA A 5 -0.80 12.95 5.46
CA ALA A 5 -1.46 11.72 5.03
C ALA A 5 -2.60 11.98 4.03
N ARG A 6 -3.46 12.96 4.33
CA ARG A 6 -4.56 13.36 3.45
C ARG A 6 -4.09 13.81 2.08
N ASP A 7 -3.14 14.72 2.02
CA ASP A 7 -2.63 15.25 0.75
C ASP A 7 -2.00 14.12 -0.09
N MET A 8 -1.26 13.20 0.54
CA MET A 8 -0.73 12.02 -0.15
C MET A 8 -1.82 11.08 -0.69
N MET A 9 -2.90 10.86 0.08
CA MET A 9 -4.01 10.04 -0.35
C MET A 9 -4.76 10.67 -1.54
N ASP A 10 -4.97 11.98 -1.53
CA ASP A 10 -5.60 12.72 -2.63
C ASP A 10 -4.78 12.60 -3.93
N ASP A 11 -3.45 12.66 -3.84
CA ASP A 11 -2.55 12.44 -4.98
C ASP A 11 -2.63 11.00 -5.51
N TRP A 12 -2.61 10.00 -4.62
CA TRP A 12 -2.70 8.58 -5.01
C TRP A 12 -4.06 8.24 -5.62
N GLU A 13 -5.15 8.76 -5.06
CA GLU A 13 -6.48 8.60 -5.62
C GLU A 13 -6.54 9.21 -7.03
N SER A 14 -6.01 10.42 -7.19
CA SER A 14 -5.97 11.09 -8.49
C SER A 14 -5.20 10.28 -9.54
N ILE A 15 -4.08 9.65 -9.15
CA ILE A 15 -3.31 8.73 -10.01
C ILE A 15 -4.13 7.47 -10.33
N TYR A 16 -4.76 6.87 -9.32
CA TYR A 16 -5.59 5.67 -9.45
C TYR A 16 -6.79 5.89 -10.39
N GLN A 17 -7.48 7.03 -10.26
CA GLN A 17 -8.62 7.40 -11.10
C GLN A 17 -8.20 7.87 -12.51
N GLY A 18 -6.90 8.12 -12.74
CA GLY A 18 -6.39 8.63 -14.01
C GLY A 18 -6.74 10.09 -14.30
N TYR A 19 -7.13 10.87 -13.29
CA TYR A 19 -7.46 12.31 -13.43
C TYR A 19 -6.34 13.23 -12.95
N PHE A 20 -5.21 12.68 -12.49
CA PHE A 20 -4.11 13.50 -12.00
C PHE A 20 -3.54 14.37 -13.13
N LEU A 21 -3.51 15.68 -12.86
CA LEU A 21 -3.10 16.72 -13.82
C LEU A 21 -1.59 17.06 -13.72
N GLY A 22 -0.88 16.46 -12.76
CA GLY A 22 0.55 16.67 -12.53
C GLY A 22 1.45 15.65 -13.26
N GLU A 23 2.75 15.74 -13.00
CA GLU A 23 3.75 14.81 -13.55
C GLU A 23 3.74 13.49 -12.77
N HIS A 24 2.92 12.53 -13.23
CA HIS A 24 2.73 11.24 -12.55
C HIS A 24 4.04 10.49 -12.27
N ASP A 25 5.01 10.54 -13.18
CA ASP A 25 6.31 9.89 -13.04
C ASP A 25 7.13 10.49 -11.89
N GLU A 26 7.10 11.82 -11.73
CA GLU A 26 7.75 12.50 -10.60
C GLU A 26 7.07 12.09 -9.29
N THR A 27 5.74 12.14 -9.23
CA THR A 27 4.98 11.73 -8.04
C THR A 27 5.24 10.26 -7.66
N LEU A 28 5.32 9.35 -8.63
CA LEU A 28 5.67 7.95 -8.39
C LEU A 28 7.08 7.79 -7.80
N LEU A 29 8.05 8.54 -8.33
CA LEU A 29 9.42 8.53 -7.79
C LEU A 29 9.45 9.07 -6.36
N GLU A 30 8.72 10.15 -6.06
CA GLU A 30 8.64 10.65 -4.70
C GLU A 30 7.96 9.64 -3.76
N CYS A 31 6.96 8.87 -4.23
CA CYS A 31 6.34 7.79 -3.46
C CYS A 31 7.35 6.68 -3.14
N VAL A 32 8.19 6.32 -4.11
CA VAL A 32 9.30 5.37 -3.91
C VAL A 32 10.27 5.90 -2.85
N GLU A 33 10.69 7.17 -2.94
CA GLU A 33 11.61 7.77 -1.99
C GLU A 33 11.05 7.80 -0.56
N ARG A 34 9.75 8.13 -0.41
CA ARG A 34 9.05 8.11 0.89
C ARG A 34 9.04 6.70 1.49
N LEU A 35 8.74 5.67 0.70
CA LEU A 35 8.78 4.28 1.14
C LEU A 35 10.20 3.84 1.55
N GLU A 36 11.21 4.16 0.74
CA GLU A 36 12.61 3.83 1.05
C GLU A 36 13.07 4.51 2.35
N LYS A 37 12.74 5.78 2.53
CA LYS A 37 13.02 6.54 3.75
C LYS A 37 12.35 5.91 4.98
N ALA A 38 11.07 5.54 4.89
CA ALA A 38 10.35 4.89 5.97
C ALA A 38 10.98 3.55 6.38
N ARG A 39 11.42 2.75 5.39
CA ARG A 39 12.12 1.47 5.63
C ARG A 39 13.50 1.65 6.26
N ALA A 40 14.22 2.70 5.87
CA ALA A 40 15.55 3.03 6.36
C ALA A 40 15.55 3.66 7.77
N ALA A 41 14.43 4.24 8.23
CA ALA A 41 14.32 4.94 9.50
C ALA A 41 14.74 4.08 10.72
N ARG A 42 15.37 4.72 11.71
CA ARG A 42 15.81 4.09 12.97
C ARG A 42 15.46 5.01 14.17
N PRO A 43 14.54 4.61 15.07
CA PRO A 43 13.74 3.38 15.03
C PRO A 43 12.80 3.36 13.81
N ARG A 44 12.46 2.16 13.33
CA ARG A 44 11.53 1.97 12.23
C ARG A 44 10.11 1.95 12.76
N ASP A 45 9.21 2.69 12.12
CA ASP A 45 7.77 2.64 12.35
C ASP A 45 7.09 1.68 11.34
N PRO A 46 6.51 0.56 11.81
CA PRO A 46 5.76 -0.36 10.95
C PRO A 46 4.54 0.27 10.30
N GLU A 47 3.82 1.17 10.98
CA GLU A 47 2.59 1.78 10.44
C GLU A 47 2.93 2.75 9.31
N THR A 48 3.94 3.61 9.50
CA THR A 48 4.44 4.48 8.43
C THR A 48 4.94 3.68 7.23
N THR A 49 5.65 2.57 7.47
CA THR A 49 6.11 1.70 6.38
C THR A 49 4.92 1.08 5.63
N ALA A 50 3.91 0.59 6.37
CA ALA A 50 2.71 -0.01 5.79
C ALA A 50 1.94 1.00 4.94
N PHE A 51 1.72 2.21 5.46
CA PHE A 51 1.02 3.29 4.76
C PHE A 51 1.69 3.63 3.42
N HIS A 52 3.00 3.90 3.39
CA HIS A 52 3.68 4.20 2.13
C HIS A 52 3.75 2.99 1.18
N THR A 53 3.81 1.77 1.71
CA THR A 53 3.77 0.57 0.86
C THR A 53 2.41 0.44 0.18
N LEU A 54 1.32 0.59 0.92
CA LEU A 54 -0.04 0.47 0.40
C LEU A 54 -0.41 1.65 -0.53
N GLY A 55 0.07 2.86 -0.25
CA GLY A 55 -0.06 3.99 -1.16
C GLY A 55 0.62 3.71 -2.50
N LEU A 56 1.86 3.20 -2.48
CA LEU A 56 2.56 2.81 -3.71
C LEU A 56 1.85 1.66 -4.44
N VAL A 57 1.29 0.69 -3.71
CA VAL A 57 0.42 -0.35 -4.28
C VAL A 57 -0.77 0.29 -4.98
N TRP A 58 -1.45 1.27 -4.39
CA TRP A 58 -2.65 1.87 -5.00
C TRP A 58 -2.39 2.46 -6.40
N THR A 59 -1.16 2.94 -6.63
CA THR A 59 -0.73 3.51 -7.91
C THR A 59 -0.26 2.47 -8.95
N TYR A 60 -0.31 1.16 -8.67
CA TYR A 60 0.31 0.15 -9.53
C TYR A 60 -0.25 0.12 -10.96
N ALA A 61 -1.54 0.40 -11.14
CA ALA A 61 -2.18 0.38 -12.45
C ALA A 61 -1.56 1.43 -13.39
N HIS A 62 -1.31 2.63 -12.86
CA HIS A 62 -0.59 3.68 -13.58
C HIS A 62 0.86 3.26 -13.88
N ALA A 63 1.57 2.72 -12.87
CA ALA A 63 2.93 2.20 -13.06
C ALA A 63 2.99 1.07 -14.11
N SER A 64 1.93 0.30 -14.28
CA SER A 64 1.84 -0.81 -15.24
C SER A 64 1.61 -0.32 -16.67
N SER A 65 0.78 0.71 -16.85
CA SER A 65 0.28 1.10 -18.18
C SER A 65 0.91 2.37 -18.73
N GLU A 66 1.13 3.39 -17.89
CA GLU A 66 1.36 4.77 -18.35
C GLU A 66 2.78 5.28 -18.02
N ALA A 67 3.35 4.89 -16.88
CA ALA A 67 4.65 5.38 -16.41
C ALA A 67 5.81 5.09 -17.40
N ASP A 68 6.89 5.88 -17.33
CA ASP A 68 8.13 5.53 -18.02
C ASP A 68 8.69 4.18 -17.53
N SER A 69 9.40 3.46 -18.41
CA SER A 69 9.95 2.13 -18.11
C SER A 69 10.96 2.15 -16.95
N ALA A 70 11.75 3.22 -16.82
CA ALA A 70 12.69 3.37 -15.72
C ALA A 70 11.96 3.63 -14.39
N VAL A 71 10.87 4.41 -14.42
CA VAL A 71 10.02 4.69 -13.25
C VAL A 71 9.29 3.42 -12.81
N ALA A 72 8.63 2.71 -13.73
CA ALA A 72 7.96 1.45 -13.45
C ALA A 72 8.92 0.41 -12.82
N ARG A 73 10.16 0.33 -13.31
CA ARG A 73 11.19 -0.53 -12.72
C ARG A 73 11.55 -0.13 -11.29
N ARG A 74 11.66 1.18 -10.99
CA ARG A 74 11.91 1.65 -9.61
C ARG A 74 10.75 1.33 -8.67
N VAL A 75 9.51 1.45 -9.14
CA VAL A 75 8.32 1.04 -8.38
C VAL A 75 8.38 -0.47 -8.05
N VAL A 76 8.68 -1.31 -9.04
CA VAL A 76 8.84 -2.77 -8.84
C VAL A 76 9.96 -3.09 -7.86
N GLU A 77 11.12 -2.44 -7.98
CA GLU A 77 12.26 -2.62 -7.07
C GLU A 77 11.86 -2.27 -5.62
N ALA A 78 11.15 -1.16 -5.42
CA ALA A 78 10.71 -0.70 -4.11
C ALA A 78 9.66 -1.64 -3.47
N LEU A 79 8.64 -2.03 -4.24
CA LEU A 79 7.59 -2.95 -3.79
C LEU A 79 8.15 -4.35 -3.50
N SER A 80 9.04 -4.86 -4.35
CA SER A 80 9.71 -6.14 -4.14
C SER A 80 10.54 -6.13 -2.85
N ALA A 81 11.24 -5.01 -2.58
CA ALA A 81 12.02 -4.84 -1.36
C ALA A 81 11.13 -4.75 -0.11
N ALA A 82 9.95 -4.13 -0.19
CA ALA A 82 8.96 -4.12 0.89
C ALA A 82 8.37 -5.52 1.13
N ALA A 83 8.08 -6.27 0.06
CA ALA A 83 7.58 -7.64 0.15
C ALA A 83 8.60 -8.64 0.72
N ALA A 84 9.89 -8.42 0.47
CA ALA A 84 10.99 -9.25 0.97
C ALA A 84 11.48 -8.84 2.37
N ASP A 85 10.85 -7.85 2.99
CA ASP A 85 11.33 -7.29 4.24
C ASP A 85 11.29 -8.32 5.38
N PRO A 86 12.42 -8.58 6.07
CA PRO A 86 12.44 -9.52 7.19
C PRO A 86 11.50 -9.11 8.33
N ALA A 87 11.27 -7.81 8.52
CA ALA A 87 10.29 -7.32 9.49
C ALA A 87 8.85 -7.71 9.11
N ALA A 88 8.59 -7.91 7.82
CA ALA A 88 7.32 -8.42 7.31
C ALA A 88 7.23 -9.96 7.34
N GLY A 89 8.35 -10.66 7.15
CA GLY A 89 8.39 -12.12 7.03
C GLY A 89 8.60 -12.93 8.34
N GLN A 90 9.08 -12.32 9.43
CA GLN A 90 9.42 -13.06 10.66
C GLN A 90 8.27 -13.28 11.65
N SER A 91 7.11 -12.67 11.40
CA SER A 91 5.94 -12.87 12.27
C SER A 91 5.12 -14.02 11.73
N ALA A 92 5.21 -15.21 12.32
CA ALA A 92 4.20 -16.25 12.14
C ALA A 92 2.87 -15.74 12.71
N CYS A 93 2.14 -14.97 11.92
CA CYS A 93 0.82 -14.47 12.26
C CYS A 93 -0.15 -15.65 12.34
N ARG A 94 -1.13 -15.56 13.25
CA ARG A 94 -2.13 -16.62 13.48
C ARG A 94 -3.44 -16.37 12.73
N HIS A 95 -3.46 -15.37 11.86
CA HIS A 95 -4.63 -15.08 11.02
C HIS A 95 -4.88 -16.23 10.06
N GLU A 96 -6.14 -16.66 9.97
CA GLU A 96 -6.56 -17.76 9.09
C GLU A 96 -6.51 -17.34 7.61
N SER A 97 -6.73 -16.06 7.33
CA SER A 97 -6.63 -15.44 6.01
C SER A 97 -6.15 -13.98 6.13
N HIS A 98 -5.62 -13.46 5.02
CA HIS A 98 -5.24 -12.05 4.89
C HIS A 98 -6.00 -11.42 3.71
N PRO A 99 -6.34 -10.13 3.78
CA PRO A 99 -6.88 -9.40 2.62
C PRO A 99 -6.02 -9.56 1.35
N CYS A 100 -4.70 -9.62 1.48
CA CYS A 100 -3.81 -9.84 0.34
C CYS A 100 -3.92 -11.22 -0.33
N ASP A 101 -4.63 -12.18 0.27
CA ASP A 101 -4.88 -13.49 -0.31
C ASP A 101 -6.05 -13.45 -1.33
N ASP A 102 -6.86 -12.39 -1.31
CA ASP A 102 -7.93 -12.12 -2.28
C ASP A 102 -7.41 -11.32 -3.50
N ASP A 103 -8.31 -11.00 -4.43
CA ASP A 103 -7.97 -10.21 -5.62
C ASP A 103 -7.57 -8.77 -5.24
N LEU A 104 -6.41 -8.32 -5.76
CA LEU A 104 -5.88 -6.98 -5.48
C LEU A 104 -6.85 -5.90 -5.98
N GLU A 105 -7.38 -6.04 -7.20
CA GLU A 105 -8.29 -5.06 -7.81
C GLU A 105 -9.56 -4.87 -6.98
N ALA A 106 -10.11 -5.95 -6.44
CA ALA A 106 -11.29 -5.91 -5.58
C ALA A 106 -11.07 -5.09 -4.28
N HIS A 107 -9.82 -4.88 -3.87
CA HIS A 107 -9.49 -4.10 -2.68
C HIS A 107 -9.15 -2.64 -2.94
N LEU A 108 -8.70 -2.27 -4.14
CA LEU A 108 -8.24 -0.91 -4.44
C LEU A 108 -9.31 0.15 -4.21
N GLU A 109 -10.58 -0.15 -4.52
CA GLU A 109 -11.70 0.78 -4.30
C GLU A 109 -11.88 1.12 -2.81
N SER A 110 -11.41 0.26 -1.90
CA SER A 110 -11.51 0.49 -0.46
C SER A 110 -10.22 1.05 0.16
N PHE A 111 -9.13 1.21 -0.61
CA PHE A 111 -7.83 1.61 -0.06
C PHE A 111 -7.86 2.98 0.62
N GLU A 112 -8.64 3.94 0.11
CA GLU A 112 -8.79 5.27 0.73
C GLU A 112 -9.22 5.16 2.21
N VAL A 113 -10.26 4.37 2.48
CA VAL A 113 -10.79 4.14 3.82
C VAL A 113 -9.75 3.46 4.71
N TRP A 114 -9.07 2.43 4.19
CA TRP A 114 -8.06 1.69 4.94
C TRP A 114 -6.81 2.52 5.25
N LEU A 115 -6.33 3.32 4.30
CA LEU A 115 -5.20 4.23 4.48
C LEU A 115 -5.54 5.33 5.50
N SER A 116 -6.76 5.87 5.45
CA SER A 116 -7.24 6.83 6.45
C SER A 116 -7.27 6.24 7.86
N LEU A 117 -7.72 4.98 8.00
CA LEU A 117 -7.71 4.25 9.27
C LEU A 117 -6.29 3.95 9.78
N LEU A 118 -5.34 3.68 8.88
CA LEU A 118 -3.93 3.48 9.23
C LEU A 118 -3.25 4.79 9.64
N ALA A 119 -3.58 5.90 8.97
CA ALA A 119 -3.05 7.22 9.31
C ALA A 119 -3.59 7.77 10.63
N GLY A 120 -4.74 7.24 11.09
CA GLY A 120 -5.47 7.73 12.25
C GLY A 120 -6.32 8.96 11.95
N GLU A 121 -6.71 9.15 10.68
CA GLU A 121 -7.45 10.32 10.18
C GLU A 121 -8.88 9.98 9.71
N SER A 122 -9.34 8.75 9.90
CA SER A 122 -10.66 8.32 9.46
C SER A 122 -11.78 8.78 10.41
N ASP A 123 -12.92 9.17 9.82
CA ASP A 123 -14.21 9.32 10.53
C ASP A 123 -14.84 7.96 10.89
N TYR A 124 -14.33 6.87 10.32
CA TYR A 124 -14.74 5.50 10.60
C TYR A 124 -13.77 4.83 11.58
N THR A 125 -14.23 3.76 12.21
CA THR A 125 -13.40 2.84 12.98
C THR A 125 -13.31 1.49 12.29
N TRP A 126 -12.33 0.68 12.67
CA TRP A 126 -12.24 -0.71 12.19
C TRP A 126 -13.49 -1.54 12.51
N ASP A 127 -14.16 -1.24 13.62
CA ASP A 127 -15.40 -1.90 14.04
C ASP A 127 -16.58 -1.62 13.09
N ASP A 128 -16.62 -0.43 12.48
CA ASP A 128 -17.67 -0.04 11.53
C ASP A 128 -17.62 -0.87 10.24
N LEU A 129 -16.44 -1.36 9.88
CA LEU A 129 -16.19 -2.10 8.63
C LEU A 129 -16.40 -3.61 8.78
N ASP A 130 -16.54 -4.12 10.00
CA ASP A 130 -16.81 -5.54 10.27
C ASP A 130 -18.30 -5.92 10.20
N GLY A 131 -19.20 -4.93 10.07
CA GLY A 131 -20.64 -5.16 9.89
C GLY A 131 -21.36 -5.88 11.06
N ARG A 132 -20.63 -6.24 12.13
CA ARG A 132 -21.15 -6.81 13.38
C ARG A 132 -20.44 -6.20 14.59
N PRO A 133 -21.15 -5.46 15.47
CA PRO A 133 -20.55 -4.98 16.70
C PRO A 133 -20.12 -6.17 17.57
N GLY A 134 -18.84 -6.21 17.96
CA GLY A 134 -18.28 -7.19 18.90
C GLY A 134 -17.35 -8.28 18.33
N THR A 135 -17.10 -8.31 17.01
CA THR A 135 -16.07 -9.19 16.38
C THR A 135 -14.79 -8.46 15.95
N GLY A 136 -14.75 -7.14 16.18
CA GLY A 136 -13.83 -6.11 15.64
C GLY A 136 -12.32 -6.30 15.69
N THR A 137 -11.81 -7.30 16.40
CA THR A 137 -10.36 -7.46 16.60
C THR A 137 -9.66 -8.21 15.46
N GLY A 138 -10.40 -8.98 14.66
CA GLY A 138 -9.83 -9.83 13.61
C GLY A 138 -9.39 -9.03 12.38
N ARG A 139 -10.27 -8.16 11.87
CA ARG A 139 -10.04 -7.48 10.59
C ARG A 139 -8.94 -6.43 10.69
N GLU A 140 -8.97 -5.55 11.69
CA GLU A 140 -7.89 -4.59 11.95
C GLU A 140 -6.54 -5.30 12.05
N SER A 141 -6.45 -6.36 12.85
CA SER A 141 -5.19 -7.06 13.08
C SER A 141 -4.68 -7.78 11.82
N SER A 142 -5.57 -8.29 10.96
CA SER A 142 -5.18 -8.87 9.67
C SER A 142 -4.73 -7.82 8.65
N TRP A 143 -5.36 -6.63 8.64
CA TRP A 143 -4.99 -5.54 7.73
C TRP A 143 -3.64 -4.93 8.10
N ARG A 144 -3.42 -4.70 9.39
CA ARG A 144 -2.15 -4.22 9.95
C ARG A 144 -1.05 -5.30 9.99
N CYS A 145 -1.39 -6.54 9.66
CA CYS A 145 -0.43 -7.64 9.67
C CYS A 145 0.69 -7.36 8.66
N PRO A 146 1.98 -7.46 9.04
CA PRO A 146 3.08 -7.25 8.10
C PRO A 146 3.06 -8.22 6.91
N ARG A 147 2.51 -9.43 7.08
CA ARG A 147 2.27 -10.38 5.99
C ARG A 147 1.29 -9.83 4.95
N ASN A 148 0.24 -9.14 5.39
CA ASN A 148 -0.76 -8.55 4.50
C ASN A 148 -0.13 -7.47 3.61
N VAL A 149 0.63 -6.55 4.22
CA VAL A 149 1.36 -5.49 3.51
C VAL A 149 2.35 -6.08 2.49
N ALA A 150 3.12 -7.10 2.89
CA ALA A 150 4.05 -7.76 1.99
C ALA A 150 3.35 -8.53 0.86
N GLY A 151 2.17 -9.09 1.11
CA GLY A 151 1.36 -9.76 0.10
C GLY A 151 0.88 -8.78 -0.97
N PHE A 152 0.28 -7.65 -0.58
CA PHE A 152 -0.12 -6.61 -1.52
C PHE A 152 1.04 -6.05 -2.33
N ALA A 153 2.18 -5.76 -1.68
CA ALA A 153 3.37 -5.30 -2.36
C ALA A 153 3.89 -6.30 -3.41
N ARG A 154 3.85 -7.60 -3.09
CA ARG A 154 4.22 -8.66 -4.03
C ARG A 154 3.27 -8.71 -5.22
N SER A 155 1.95 -8.74 -4.98
CA SER A 155 0.95 -8.80 -6.04
C SER A 155 1.07 -7.62 -7.00
N ALA A 156 1.26 -6.40 -6.49
CA ALA A 156 1.45 -5.22 -7.30
C ALA A 156 2.77 -5.25 -8.11
N ALA A 157 3.89 -5.67 -7.50
CA ALA A 157 5.16 -5.82 -8.20
C ALA A 157 5.08 -6.85 -9.34
N ASP A 158 4.42 -7.98 -9.09
CA ASP A 158 4.20 -9.03 -10.08
C ASP A 158 3.32 -8.53 -11.24
N GLU A 159 2.27 -7.74 -10.95
CA GLU A 159 1.39 -7.18 -11.98
C GLU A 159 2.12 -6.19 -12.89
N ILE A 160 2.84 -5.23 -12.32
CA ILE A 160 3.65 -4.27 -13.10
C ILE A 160 4.68 -5.03 -13.96
N GLY A 161 5.36 -6.02 -13.38
CA GLY A 161 6.35 -6.83 -14.08
C GLY A 161 5.76 -7.64 -15.24
N ARG A 162 4.51 -8.11 -15.14
CA ARG A 162 3.82 -8.85 -16.21
C ARG A 162 3.47 -7.96 -17.42
N HIS A 163 3.11 -6.70 -17.19
CA HIS A 163 2.76 -5.77 -18.28
C HIS A 163 3.98 -5.18 -18.98
N ARG A 164 5.07 -4.91 -18.25
CA ARG A 164 6.27 -4.23 -18.78
C ARG A 164 7.28 -5.15 -19.48
N ASN A 165 7.17 -6.47 -19.31
CA ASN A 165 8.03 -7.46 -20.00
C ASN A 165 7.40 -8.01 -21.29
N ARG A 166 6.27 -7.47 -21.75
CA ARG A 166 5.66 -7.77 -23.06
C ARG A 166 6.15 -6.81 -24.12
#